data_AF-A0A8W8J1J1-F1
#
_entry.id   AF-A0A8W8J1J1-F1
#
_cell.length_a   1.000
_cell.length_b   1.000
_cell.length_c   1.000
_cell.angle_alpha   90.00
_cell.angle_beta   90.00
_cell.angle_gamma   90.00
#
_symmetry.space_group_name_H-M   'P 1'
#
loop_
_entity.id
_entity.type
_entity.pdbx_description
1 polymer ?
#
loop_
_entity_poly.entity_id
_entity_poly.type
_entity_poly.pdbx_seq_one_letter_code
_entity_poly.pdbx_strand_id
1 'polypeptide(L)'
;MRPSPWIAAVLFLTLWAVLGVVESHKYATFIATSYMVTKCIKKAVNDIEYQKALEKMFYLQKIDRFPDNGAFSWHHSKFMGYEDPGKIHLMNRKATIVLKAISCFQMLYQDSGLLKVWRNVISPHCNCPQPNCNQRKRYRSPDGKCNNVKHPKWGSTFTPQNRYLPPAYHDGVNSPRIKSVTGEALPSARHISNVIHKADKCQSSGQFLTMMFMSWGQFLDHDFIGTPVNKGFNDSTITCCNLSSTTLKLREFCSCFPIRIPDGDTFFSGKCLEFVRSAAAPEDGCVPDWRNQINQHTSFIDGSMVYGATAKDARNLRAGYKGLLKVTDDGMLPQAKKSDCVVQKPSEYCFHAGM
;
A
#
# COMPACT_ATOMS: atom_id res chain seq x y z
N MET A 1 -35.11 -61.72 -15.35
CA MET A 1 -36.17 -60.90 -14.72
C MET A 1 -35.96 -59.45 -15.15
N ARG A 2 -36.86 -58.89 -15.98
CA ARG A 2 -36.81 -57.46 -16.35
C ARG A 2 -37.42 -56.65 -15.19
N PRO A 3 -36.77 -55.57 -14.72
CA PRO A 3 -37.34 -54.75 -13.65
C PRO A 3 -38.68 -54.17 -14.10
N SER A 4 -39.65 -54.14 -13.19
CA SER A 4 -41.00 -53.61 -13.45
C SER A 4 -40.90 -52.16 -13.97
N PRO A 5 -41.64 -51.79 -15.02
CA PRO A 5 -41.65 -50.43 -15.56
C PRO A 5 -42.03 -49.37 -14.51
N TRP A 6 -42.77 -49.76 -13.47
CA TRP A 6 -43.09 -48.90 -12.33
C TRP A 6 -41.87 -48.51 -11.48
N ILE A 7 -40.91 -49.42 -11.31
CA ILE A 7 -39.69 -49.15 -10.52
C ILE A 7 -38.81 -48.14 -11.24
N ALA A 8 -38.71 -48.24 -12.57
CA ALA A 8 -37.97 -47.27 -13.38
C ALA A 8 -38.61 -45.87 -13.32
N ALA A 9 -39.94 -45.76 -13.43
CA ALA A 9 -40.64 -44.47 -13.36
C ALA A 9 -40.48 -43.79 -11.99
N VAL A 10 -40.55 -44.54 -10.89
CA VAL A 10 -40.35 -44.01 -9.54
C VAL A 10 -38.91 -43.55 -9.34
N LEU A 11 -37.91 -44.28 -9.83
CA LEU A 11 -36.51 -43.87 -9.80
C LEU A 11 -36.25 -42.59 -10.62
N PHE A 12 -36.87 -42.45 -11.79
CA PHE A 12 -36.76 -41.23 -12.60
C PHE A 12 -37.41 -40.02 -11.93
N LEU A 13 -38.60 -40.16 -11.35
CA LEU A 13 -39.31 -39.07 -10.65
C LEU A 13 -38.58 -38.63 -9.38
N THR A 14 -38.03 -39.57 -8.62
CA THR A 14 -37.22 -39.28 -7.43
C THR A 14 -35.89 -38.63 -7.80
N LEU A 15 -35.21 -39.08 -8.86
CA LEU A 15 -33.99 -38.44 -9.35
C LEU A 15 -34.27 -37.00 -9.83
N TRP A 16 -35.37 -36.76 -10.56
CA TRP A 16 -35.76 -35.41 -10.99
C TRP A 16 -36.11 -34.49 -9.82
N ALA A 17 -36.83 -35.00 -8.81
CA ALA A 17 -37.15 -34.24 -7.60
C ALA A 17 -35.88 -33.90 -6.80
N VAL A 18 -34.95 -34.85 -6.66
CA VAL A 18 -33.65 -34.62 -5.99
C VAL A 18 -32.81 -33.62 -6.77
N LEU A 19 -32.74 -33.72 -8.10
CA LEU A 19 -32.02 -32.76 -8.94
C LEU A 19 -32.65 -31.35 -8.86
N GLY A 20 -33.98 -31.23 -8.90
CA GLY A 20 -34.67 -29.95 -8.75
C GLY A 20 -34.53 -29.33 -7.35
N VAL A 21 -34.49 -30.14 -6.29
CA VAL A 21 -34.20 -29.67 -4.93
C VAL A 21 -32.73 -29.23 -4.81
N VAL A 22 -31.79 -29.97 -5.37
CA VAL A 22 -30.37 -29.59 -5.39
C VAL A 22 -30.15 -28.30 -6.18
N GLU A 23 -30.82 -28.12 -7.30
CA GLU A 23 -30.69 -26.93 -8.16
C GLU A 23 -31.35 -25.69 -7.54
N SER A 24 -32.52 -25.83 -6.93
CA SER A 24 -33.17 -24.75 -6.18
C SER A 24 -32.40 -24.35 -4.91
N HIS A 25 -31.80 -25.32 -4.20
CA HIS A 25 -30.97 -25.03 -3.03
C HIS A 25 -29.68 -24.29 -3.43
N LYS A 26 -28.99 -24.73 -4.49
CA LYS A 26 -27.84 -24.02 -5.07
C LYS A 26 -28.18 -22.59 -5.49
N TYR A 27 -29.36 -22.39 -6.10
CA TYR A 27 -29.82 -21.07 -6.52
C TYR A 27 -30.12 -20.14 -5.33
N ALA A 28 -30.79 -20.65 -4.29
CA ALA A 28 -31.05 -19.90 -3.07
C ALA A 28 -29.75 -19.52 -2.31
N THR A 29 -28.79 -20.45 -2.22
CA THR A 29 -27.46 -20.19 -1.67
C THR A 29 -26.74 -19.11 -2.48
N PHE A 30 -26.74 -19.20 -3.81
CA PHE A 30 -26.11 -18.20 -4.67
C PHE A 30 -26.70 -16.78 -4.49
N ILE A 31 -28.03 -16.65 -4.39
CA ILE A 31 -28.69 -15.36 -4.14
C ILE A 31 -28.28 -14.79 -2.78
N ALA A 32 -28.36 -15.61 -1.72
CA ALA A 32 -28.00 -15.18 -0.37
C ALA A 32 -26.54 -14.71 -0.30
N THR A 33 -25.63 -15.42 -0.95
CA THR A 33 -24.21 -15.07 -0.94
C THR A 33 -23.88 -13.88 -1.83
N SER A 34 -24.54 -13.72 -2.99
CA SER A 34 -24.46 -12.52 -3.83
C SER A 34 -24.91 -11.25 -3.10
N TYR A 35 -26.00 -11.36 -2.33
CA TYR A 35 -26.46 -10.28 -1.44
C TYR A 35 -25.42 -9.92 -0.38
N MET A 36 -24.79 -10.93 0.25
CA MET A 36 -23.74 -10.71 1.24
C MET A 36 -22.52 -9.99 0.67
N VAL A 37 -22.04 -10.38 -0.53
CA VAL A 37 -20.95 -9.68 -1.23
C VAL A 37 -21.28 -8.20 -1.41
N THR A 38 -22.47 -7.90 -1.91
CA THR A 38 -22.92 -6.51 -2.14
C THR A 38 -23.00 -5.73 -0.82
N LYS A 39 -23.52 -6.35 0.25
CA LYS A 39 -23.62 -5.75 1.58
C LYS A 39 -22.25 -5.43 2.17
N CYS A 40 -21.30 -6.36 2.07
CA CYS A 40 -19.94 -6.18 2.56
C CYS A 40 -19.22 -5.03 1.83
N ILE A 41 -19.36 -4.94 0.50
CA ILE A 41 -18.76 -3.85 -0.28
C ILE A 41 -19.38 -2.49 0.09
N LYS A 42 -20.71 -2.41 0.21
CA LYS A 42 -21.38 -1.18 0.66
C LYS A 42 -20.92 -0.74 2.05
N LYS A 43 -20.82 -1.68 2.99
CA LYS A 43 -20.30 -1.40 4.34
C LYS A 43 -18.85 -0.89 4.27
N ALA A 44 -18.00 -1.55 3.48
CA ALA A 44 -16.60 -1.15 3.30
C ALA A 44 -16.49 0.29 2.76
N VAL A 45 -17.29 0.66 1.77
CA VAL A 45 -17.33 2.03 1.23
C VAL A 45 -17.71 3.03 2.33
N ASN A 46 -18.77 2.75 3.09
CA ASN A 46 -19.24 3.62 4.17
C ASN A 46 -18.18 3.80 5.27
N ASP A 47 -17.53 2.70 5.69
CA ASP A 47 -16.46 2.74 6.68
C ASP A 47 -15.29 3.64 6.22
N ILE A 48 -14.95 3.63 4.92
CA ILE A 48 -13.88 4.46 4.37
C ILE A 48 -14.27 5.93 4.30
N GLU A 49 -15.53 6.25 4.00
CA GLU A 49 -16.01 7.63 4.06
C GLU A 49 -16.04 8.15 5.50
N TYR A 50 -16.43 7.31 6.47
CA TYR A 50 -16.30 7.63 7.90
C TYR A 50 -14.84 7.89 8.29
N GLN A 51 -13.90 7.02 7.86
CA GLN A 51 -12.47 7.22 8.12
C GLN A 51 -11.98 8.56 7.57
N LYS A 52 -12.37 8.94 6.35
CA LYS A 52 -11.98 10.25 5.78
C LYS A 52 -12.54 11.42 6.57
N ALA A 53 -13.78 11.33 7.05
CA ALA A 53 -14.36 12.36 7.90
C ALA A 53 -13.57 12.50 9.20
N LEU A 54 -13.13 11.37 9.79
CA LEU A 54 -12.22 11.34 10.93
C LEU A 54 -10.89 12.04 10.60
N GLU A 55 -10.21 11.67 9.51
CA GLU A 55 -8.94 12.29 9.11
C GLU A 55 -9.09 13.82 8.89
N LYS A 56 -10.20 14.26 8.29
CA LYS A 56 -10.50 15.68 8.11
C LYS A 56 -10.71 16.39 9.44
N MET A 57 -11.41 15.77 10.39
CA MET A 57 -11.58 16.32 11.74
C MET A 57 -10.25 16.49 12.45
N PHE A 58 -9.37 15.48 12.39
CA PHE A 58 -8.03 15.54 13.00
C PHE A 58 -7.16 16.63 12.41
N TYR A 59 -7.22 16.82 11.10
CA TYR A 59 -6.56 17.93 10.41
C TYR A 59 -7.08 19.29 10.90
N LEU A 60 -8.40 19.50 10.92
CA LEU A 60 -9.02 20.76 11.34
C LEU A 60 -8.76 21.09 12.81
N GLN A 61 -8.69 20.08 13.67
CA GLN A 61 -8.33 20.20 15.09
C GLN A 61 -6.83 20.34 15.34
N LYS A 62 -6.01 20.37 14.27
CA LYS A 62 -4.54 20.49 14.35
C LYS A 62 -3.87 19.34 15.11
N ILE A 63 -4.51 18.17 15.16
CA ILE A 63 -3.92 16.93 15.69
C ILE A 63 -2.99 16.33 14.63
N ASP A 64 -3.44 16.29 13.37
CA ASP A 64 -2.70 15.77 12.23
C ASP A 64 -2.07 16.93 11.44
N ARG A 65 -0.92 17.42 11.89
CA ARG A 65 -0.16 18.44 11.17
C ARG A 65 1.33 18.13 11.22
N PHE A 66 2.06 18.57 10.19
CA PHE A 66 3.51 18.65 10.25
C PHE A 66 3.89 19.52 11.45
N PRO A 67 4.63 19.00 12.42
CA PRO A 67 4.78 19.76 13.65
C PRO A 67 5.80 20.86 13.47
N ASP A 68 5.44 22.06 13.95
CA ASP A 68 6.30 23.23 13.95
C ASP A 68 7.47 23.09 14.96
N ASN A 69 7.46 22.03 15.79
CA ASN A 69 8.36 21.86 16.94
C ASN A 69 9.21 20.58 16.84
N GLY A 70 10.45 20.66 17.32
CA GLY A 70 11.51 19.66 17.15
C GLY A 70 11.27 18.24 17.71
N ALA A 71 10.25 18.01 18.54
CA ALA A 71 9.93 16.67 19.07
C ALA A 71 9.40 15.71 17.98
N PHE A 72 8.87 16.24 16.88
CA PHE A 72 8.32 15.48 15.75
C PHE A 72 9.16 15.60 14.48
N SER A 73 10.40 16.07 14.59
CA SER A 73 11.39 16.10 13.50
C SER A 73 11.57 14.74 12.82
N TRP A 74 11.22 13.66 13.51
CA TRP A 74 11.46 12.27 13.11
C TRP A 74 10.18 11.51 12.73
N HIS A 75 9.07 12.22 12.48
CA HIS A 75 7.85 11.56 12.04
C HIS A 75 8.09 10.87 10.69
N HIS A 76 8.03 9.54 10.64
CA HIS A 76 8.35 8.76 9.44
C HIS A 76 7.64 9.28 8.19
N SER A 77 6.34 9.58 8.29
CA SER A 77 5.59 10.07 7.14
C SER A 77 6.00 11.44 6.63
N LYS A 78 6.82 12.22 7.35
CA LYS A 78 7.35 13.49 6.83
C LYS A 78 8.32 13.28 5.67
N PHE A 79 9.11 12.21 5.74
CA PHE A 79 10.16 11.91 4.76
C PHE A 79 9.70 10.99 3.63
N MET A 80 8.47 10.47 3.72
CA MET A 80 7.89 9.59 2.71
C MET A 80 6.97 10.41 1.79
N GLY A 81 7.60 11.07 0.81
CA GLY A 81 6.95 11.88 -0.21
C GLY A 81 6.11 11.07 -1.19
N TYR A 82 5.30 11.78 -1.97
CA TYR A 82 4.41 11.21 -2.99
C TYR A 82 4.75 11.81 -4.36
N GLU A 83 5.07 10.96 -5.33
CA GLU A 83 5.29 11.40 -6.72
C GLU A 83 3.98 11.91 -7.35
N ASP A 84 2.88 11.19 -7.11
CA ASP A 84 1.53 11.59 -7.51
C ASP A 84 0.54 11.37 -6.36
N PRO A 85 0.32 12.40 -5.52
CA PRO A 85 -0.60 12.29 -4.38
C PRO A 85 -2.00 11.84 -4.77
N GLY A 86 -2.56 12.41 -5.84
CA GLY A 86 -3.91 12.09 -6.28
C GLY A 86 -4.05 10.62 -6.68
N LYS A 87 -3.05 10.09 -7.39
CA LYS A 87 -3.02 8.69 -7.81
C LYS A 87 -2.81 7.74 -6.62
N ILE A 88 -1.89 8.06 -5.70
CA ILE A 88 -1.62 7.24 -4.52
C ILE A 88 -2.86 7.20 -3.61
N HIS A 89 -3.50 8.34 -3.33
CA HIS A 89 -4.73 8.39 -2.55
C HIS A 89 -5.86 7.58 -3.18
N LEU A 90 -6.02 7.66 -4.50
CA LEU A 90 -7.02 6.89 -5.23
C LEU A 90 -6.75 5.38 -5.11
N MET A 91 -5.51 4.96 -5.35
CA MET A 91 -5.11 3.55 -5.25
C MET A 91 -5.28 3.01 -3.84
N ASN A 92 -4.79 3.74 -2.83
CA ASN A 92 -4.92 3.36 -1.43
C ASN A 92 -6.38 3.23 -0.99
N ARG A 93 -7.23 4.17 -1.39
CA ARG A 93 -8.68 4.10 -1.13
C ARG A 93 -9.28 2.83 -1.75
N LYS A 94 -8.99 2.58 -3.03
CA LYS A 94 -9.45 1.42 -3.77
C LYS A 94 -9.04 0.10 -3.09
N ALA A 95 -7.77 -0.03 -2.76
CA ALA A 95 -7.22 -1.19 -2.05
C ALA A 95 -7.87 -1.38 -0.68
N THR A 96 -8.06 -0.30 0.08
CA THR A 96 -8.64 -0.39 1.43
C THR A 96 -10.11 -0.82 1.42
N ILE A 97 -10.88 -0.38 0.42
CA ILE A 97 -12.26 -0.86 0.21
C ILE A 97 -12.26 -2.37 -0.06
N VAL A 98 -11.37 -2.84 -0.92
CA VAL A 98 -11.20 -4.28 -1.22
C VAL A 98 -10.86 -5.05 0.07
N LEU A 99 -9.84 -4.62 0.81
CA LEU A 99 -9.41 -5.27 2.06
C LEU A 99 -10.54 -5.33 3.11
N LYS A 100 -11.30 -4.24 3.29
CA LYS A 100 -12.46 -4.24 4.21
C LYS A 100 -13.55 -5.20 3.75
N ALA A 101 -13.87 -5.19 2.46
CA ALA A 101 -14.91 -6.04 1.91
C ALA A 101 -14.57 -7.54 2.05
N ILE A 102 -13.30 -7.91 1.87
CA ILE A 102 -12.83 -9.30 2.04
C ILE A 102 -12.89 -9.73 3.50
N SER A 103 -12.52 -8.86 4.44
CA SER A 103 -12.60 -9.20 5.87
C SER A 103 -14.04 -9.49 6.35
N CYS A 104 -15.04 -8.97 5.63
CA CYS A 104 -16.46 -9.25 5.86
C CYS A 104 -16.93 -10.57 5.19
N PHE A 105 -16.17 -11.10 4.23
CA PHE A 105 -16.57 -12.24 3.42
C PHE A 105 -15.37 -13.11 2.98
N GLN A 106 -14.89 -13.96 3.91
CA GLN A 106 -13.68 -14.76 3.73
C GLN A 106 -13.84 -15.99 2.80
N MET A 107 -15.08 -16.38 2.43
CA MET A 107 -15.36 -17.59 1.63
C MET A 107 -15.30 -17.40 0.10
N LEU A 108 -14.73 -16.29 -0.39
CA LEU A 108 -14.75 -15.94 -1.83
C LEU A 108 -14.11 -16.98 -2.76
N TYR A 109 -13.14 -17.74 -2.27
CA TYR A 109 -12.31 -18.62 -3.11
C TYR A 109 -12.93 -19.99 -3.41
N GLN A 110 -14.06 -20.33 -2.80
CA GLN A 110 -14.64 -21.68 -2.90
C GLN A 110 -15.67 -21.83 -4.03
N ASP A 111 -16.11 -20.75 -4.67
CA ASP A 111 -17.17 -20.76 -5.69
C ASP A 111 -16.87 -19.78 -6.85
N SER A 112 -16.81 -20.32 -8.07
CA SER A 112 -16.50 -19.55 -9.30
C SER A 112 -17.62 -18.58 -9.71
N GLY A 113 -18.88 -18.89 -9.40
CA GLY A 113 -20.02 -17.99 -9.57
C GLY A 113 -19.94 -16.78 -8.64
N LEU A 114 -19.54 -17.00 -7.39
CA LEU A 114 -19.33 -15.91 -6.43
C LEU A 114 -18.18 -15.00 -6.81
N LEU A 115 -17.07 -15.55 -7.32
CA LEU A 115 -15.97 -14.75 -7.85
C LEU A 115 -16.42 -13.85 -9.01
N LYS A 116 -17.35 -14.31 -9.85
CA LYS A 116 -17.93 -13.48 -10.92
C LYS A 116 -18.77 -12.33 -10.36
N VAL A 117 -19.62 -12.60 -9.37
CA VAL A 117 -20.41 -11.56 -8.67
C VAL A 117 -19.48 -10.54 -8.02
N TRP A 118 -18.49 -11.02 -7.26
CA TRP A 118 -17.48 -10.18 -6.63
C TRP A 118 -16.80 -9.26 -7.64
N ARG A 119 -16.21 -9.82 -8.72
CA ARG A 119 -15.53 -9.04 -9.76
C ARG A 119 -16.42 -7.96 -10.35
N ASN A 120 -17.69 -8.26 -10.60
CA ASN A 120 -18.63 -7.28 -11.14
C ASN A 120 -18.85 -6.12 -10.17
N VAL A 121 -19.18 -6.42 -8.90
CA VAL A 121 -19.52 -5.39 -7.90
C VAL A 121 -18.30 -4.59 -7.46
N ILE A 122 -17.13 -5.22 -7.34
CA ILE A 122 -15.90 -4.56 -6.87
C ILE A 122 -15.15 -3.83 -7.99
N SER A 123 -15.48 -4.07 -9.26
CA SER A 123 -14.76 -3.52 -10.43
C SER A 123 -14.45 -2.01 -10.37
N PRO A 124 -15.33 -1.12 -9.87
CA PRO A 124 -15.01 0.32 -9.77
C PRO A 124 -13.84 0.61 -8.82
N HIS A 125 -13.60 -0.29 -7.86
CA HIS A 125 -12.58 -0.22 -6.84
C HIS A 125 -11.30 -0.97 -7.20
N CYS A 126 -11.15 -1.47 -8.42
CA CYS A 126 -9.92 -2.10 -8.91
C CYS A 126 -9.09 -1.18 -9.79
N ASN A 127 -7.85 -1.60 -10.10
CA ASN A 127 -6.94 -0.88 -10.98
C ASN A 127 -6.64 -1.66 -12.27
N CYS A 128 -7.61 -1.72 -13.19
CA CYS A 128 -7.51 -2.59 -14.37
C CYS A 128 -7.16 -1.93 -15.73
N PRO A 129 -6.62 -0.69 -15.86
CA PRO A 129 -6.33 -0.16 -17.19
C PRO A 129 -5.12 -0.86 -17.81
N GLN A 130 -5.29 -1.51 -18.96
CA GLN A 130 -4.18 -2.08 -19.72
C GLN A 130 -3.53 -1.01 -20.61
N PRO A 131 -2.20 -0.82 -20.53
CA PRO A 131 -1.50 0.09 -21.44
C PRO A 131 -1.56 -0.39 -22.88
N ASN A 132 -1.79 0.52 -23.83
CA ASN A 132 -1.56 0.24 -25.23
C ASN A 132 -0.08 0.48 -25.58
N CYS A 133 0.62 -0.58 -25.99
CA CYS A 133 2.06 -0.54 -26.23
C CYS A 133 2.40 -0.36 -27.71
N ASN A 134 3.09 0.75 -28.01
CA ASN A 134 3.67 0.98 -29.33
C ASN A 134 5.14 0.51 -29.33
N GLN A 135 5.38 -0.64 -29.98
CA GLN A 135 6.71 -1.26 -30.10
C GLN A 135 7.70 -0.44 -30.95
N ARG A 136 7.25 0.58 -31.69
CA ARG A 136 8.11 1.45 -32.49
C ARG A 136 8.78 2.56 -31.66
N LYS A 137 8.43 2.70 -30.38
CA LYS A 137 9.06 3.70 -29.51
C LYS A 137 10.52 3.31 -29.24
N ARG A 138 11.43 4.24 -29.54
CA ARG A 138 12.88 4.06 -29.32
C ARG A 138 13.31 4.14 -27.86
N TYR A 139 12.60 4.93 -27.05
CA TYR A 139 12.98 5.25 -25.68
C TYR A 139 12.00 4.69 -24.66
N ARG A 140 12.49 4.42 -23.45
CA ARG A 140 11.69 3.97 -22.30
C ARG A 140 10.62 5.02 -21.96
N SER A 141 9.46 4.57 -21.47
CA SER A 141 8.51 5.51 -20.86
C SER A 141 8.99 5.87 -19.46
N PRO A 142 8.79 7.11 -18.99
CA PRO A 142 9.15 7.51 -17.63
C PRO A 142 8.44 6.68 -16.55
N ASP A 143 7.28 6.10 -16.87
CA ASP A 143 6.49 5.31 -15.93
C ASP A 143 6.76 3.79 -16.00
N GLY A 144 7.77 3.37 -16.77
CA GLY A 144 8.19 1.97 -16.90
C GLY A 144 7.23 1.07 -17.69
N LYS A 145 6.07 1.57 -18.14
CA LYS A 145 5.11 0.80 -18.93
C LYS A 145 5.68 0.34 -20.27
N CYS A 146 5.17 -0.78 -20.75
CA CYS A 146 5.51 -1.36 -22.06
C CYS A 146 6.98 -1.76 -22.21
N ASN A 147 7.76 -1.83 -21.13
CA ASN A 147 9.09 -2.44 -21.15
C ASN A 147 8.99 -3.93 -21.53
N ASN A 148 8.07 -4.65 -20.90
CA ASN A 148 7.64 -5.97 -21.36
C ASN A 148 6.37 -5.86 -22.21
N VAL A 149 6.46 -6.25 -23.48
CA VAL A 149 5.34 -6.16 -24.44
C VAL A 149 4.18 -7.11 -24.09
N LYS A 150 4.49 -8.30 -23.56
CA LYS A 150 3.48 -9.31 -23.18
C LYS A 150 2.81 -8.95 -21.86
N HIS A 151 3.55 -8.30 -20.97
CA HIS A 151 3.07 -7.85 -19.66
C HIS A 151 3.37 -6.36 -19.46
N PRO A 152 2.59 -5.46 -20.09
CA PRO A 152 2.88 -4.03 -20.16
C PRO A 152 3.06 -3.28 -18.83
N LYS A 153 2.59 -3.83 -17.71
CA LYS A 153 2.69 -3.21 -16.38
C LYS A 153 3.86 -3.71 -15.53
N TRP A 154 4.55 -4.78 -15.94
CA TRP A 154 5.66 -5.32 -15.15
C TRP A 154 6.76 -4.28 -14.99
N GLY A 155 7.11 -3.98 -13.75
CA GLY A 155 8.09 -2.96 -13.38
C GLY A 155 7.66 -1.52 -13.59
N SER A 156 6.38 -1.26 -13.91
CA SER A 156 5.86 0.11 -14.02
C SER A 156 5.55 0.71 -12.64
N THR A 157 5.68 2.03 -12.52
CA THR A 157 5.31 2.74 -11.29
C THR A 157 3.82 2.61 -10.97
N PHE A 158 3.49 2.78 -9.70
CA PHE A 158 2.14 2.70 -9.14
C PHE A 158 1.51 1.32 -9.37
N THR A 159 2.31 0.28 -9.10
CA THR A 159 1.90 -1.12 -9.09
C THR A 159 2.17 -1.72 -7.72
N PRO A 160 1.49 -2.83 -7.35
CA PRO A 160 1.85 -3.57 -6.13
C PRO A 160 3.27 -4.11 -6.23
N GLN A 161 3.99 -4.08 -5.10
CA GLN A 161 5.28 -4.75 -4.98
C GLN A 161 5.11 -6.27 -5.16
N ASN A 162 6.02 -6.89 -5.92
CA ASN A 162 5.96 -8.32 -6.17
C ASN A 162 6.26 -9.13 -4.91
N ARG A 163 5.61 -10.28 -4.75
CA ARG A 163 5.82 -11.19 -3.62
C ARG A 163 6.55 -12.45 -4.09
N TYR A 164 7.69 -12.75 -3.46
CA TYR A 164 8.37 -14.04 -3.62
C TYR A 164 7.76 -15.13 -2.72
N LEU A 165 7.11 -14.74 -1.62
CA LEU A 165 6.45 -15.62 -0.68
C LEU A 165 5.07 -15.05 -0.30
N PRO A 166 4.08 -15.91 0.05
CA PRO A 166 2.83 -15.45 0.62
C PRO A 166 3.06 -14.57 1.87
N PRO A 167 2.26 -13.52 2.10
CA PRO A 167 2.43 -12.66 3.26
C PRO A 167 1.96 -13.33 4.56
N ALA A 168 2.56 -12.92 5.67
CA ALA A 168 2.23 -13.39 7.00
C ALA A 168 1.55 -12.27 7.83
N TYR A 169 0.31 -11.93 7.49
CA TYR A 169 -0.52 -11.03 8.30
C TYR A 169 -1.18 -11.77 9.48
N HIS A 170 -1.46 -11.06 10.58
CA HIS A 170 -2.08 -11.64 11.78
C HIS A 170 -3.46 -12.25 11.51
N ASP A 171 -4.24 -11.59 10.66
CA ASP A 171 -5.57 -12.00 10.21
C ASP A 171 -5.54 -12.68 8.82
N GLY A 172 -4.34 -12.95 8.29
CA GLY A 172 -4.14 -13.47 6.94
C GLY A 172 -4.41 -12.47 5.80
N VAL A 173 -4.83 -11.24 6.10
CA VAL A 173 -5.29 -10.28 5.07
C VAL A 173 -4.59 -8.93 5.18
N ASN A 174 -4.66 -8.25 6.32
CA ASN A 174 -4.24 -6.85 6.43
C ASN A 174 -3.54 -6.53 7.75
N SER A 175 -3.93 -7.13 8.87
CA SER A 175 -3.44 -6.74 10.19
C SER A 175 -1.97 -7.11 10.36
N PRO A 176 -1.07 -6.18 10.73
CA PRO A 176 0.32 -6.50 11.01
C PRO A 176 0.45 -7.65 12.00
N ARG A 177 1.44 -8.51 11.81
CA ARG A 177 1.66 -9.67 12.69
C ARG A 177 2.02 -9.20 14.10
N ILE A 178 1.30 -9.69 15.11
CA ILE A 178 1.54 -9.38 16.53
C ILE A 178 1.89 -10.60 17.40
N LYS A 179 1.81 -11.82 16.83
CA LYS A 179 2.13 -13.08 17.52
C LYS A 179 3.21 -13.87 16.79
N SER A 180 4.04 -14.58 17.55
CA SER A 180 5.07 -15.51 17.08
C SER A 180 4.43 -16.79 16.48
N VAL A 181 5.27 -17.72 16.01
CA VAL A 181 4.78 -19.05 15.56
C VAL A 181 4.32 -19.93 16.72
N THR A 182 4.73 -19.62 17.94
CA THR A 182 4.32 -20.32 19.17
C THR A 182 3.07 -19.73 19.82
N GLY A 183 2.53 -18.63 19.26
CA GLY A 183 1.35 -17.94 19.78
C GLY A 183 1.65 -16.79 20.75
N GLU A 184 2.90 -16.66 21.20
CA GLU A 184 3.34 -15.59 22.11
C GLU A 184 3.36 -14.21 21.43
N ALA A 185 3.20 -13.15 22.21
CA ALA A 185 3.28 -11.78 21.69
C ALA A 185 4.68 -11.47 21.13
N LEU A 186 4.74 -10.80 19.98
CA LEU A 186 6.02 -10.35 19.43
C LEU A 186 6.59 -9.19 20.27
N PRO A 187 7.91 -9.16 20.51
CA PRO A 187 8.55 -8.01 21.15
C PRO A 187 8.42 -6.77 20.27
N SER A 188 8.42 -5.58 20.89
CA SER A 188 8.38 -4.35 20.11
C SER A 188 9.66 -4.16 19.30
N ALA A 189 9.55 -3.52 18.14
CA ALA A 189 10.71 -3.22 17.30
C ALA A 189 11.76 -2.38 18.06
N ARG A 190 11.32 -1.48 18.96
CA ARG A 190 12.22 -0.71 19.82
C ARG A 190 12.96 -1.58 20.83
N HIS A 191 12.28 -2.56 21.44
CA HIS A 191 12.95 -3.52 22.33
C HIS A 191 14.04 -4.30 21.59
N ILE A 192 13.75 -4.80 20.39
CA ILE A 192 14.76 -5.47 19.55
C ILE A 192 15.92 -4.54 19.20
N SER A 193 15.65 -3.28 18.87
CA SER A 193 16.70 -2.27 18.64
C SER A 193 17.59 -2.08 19.87
N ASN A 194 17.01 -1.97 21.07
CA ASN A 194 17.76 -1.80 22.32
C ASN A 194 18.61 -3.01 22.71
N VAL A 195 18.18 -4.23 22.35
CA VAL A 195 18.89 -5.46 22.75
C VAL A 195 19.93 -5.86 21.71
N ILE A 196 19.60 -5.76 20.41
CA ILE A 196 20.43 -6.27 19.31
C ILE A 196 21.31 -5.19 18.68
N HIS A 197 20.78 -3.98 18.49
CA HIS A 197 21.47 -2.89 17.79
C HIS A 197 22.07 -1.87 18.77
N LYS A 198 22.64 -2.37 19.88
CA LYS A 198 23.24 -1.50 20.89
C LYS A 198 24.38 -0.69 20.28
N ALA A 199 24.35 0.62 20.51
CA ALA A 199 25.30 1.58 19.94
C ALA A 199 26.63 1.60 20.72
N ASP A 200 27.10 0.45 21.18
CA ASP A 200 28.09 0.41 22.25
C ASP A 200 29.49 0.76 21.76
N LYS A 201 29.80 0.57 20.46
CA LYS A 201 31.05 1.02 19.81
C LYS A 201 30.84 1.22 18.31
N CYS A 202 31.22 2.38 17.76
CA CYS A 202 31.47 2.54 16.32
C CYS A 202 32.69 1.68 15.96
N GLN A 203 32.47 0.41 15.67
CA GLN A 203 33.54 -0.46 15.20
C GLN A 203 33.90 -0.06 13.78
N SER A 204 35.18 0.24 13.56
CA SER A 204 35.69 0.36 12.19
C SER A 204 35.49 -0.99 11.51
N SER A 205 34.89 -0.98 10.33
CA SER A 205 34.80 -2.18 9.51
C SER A 205 36.23 -2.62 9.17
N GLY A 206 36.56 -3.89 9.35
CA GLY A 206 37.82 -4.46 8.85
C GLY A 206 37.89 -4.53 7.30
N GLN A 207 36.87 -4.02 6.61
CA GLN A 207 36.78 -3.96 5.15
C GLN A 207 37.25 -2.60 4.63
N PHE A 208 37.92 -2.60 3.49
CA PHE A 208 38.42 -1.41 2.80
C PHE A 208 37.33 -0.81 1.89
N LEU A 209 36.26 -0.31 2.49
CA LEU A 209 35.15 0.34 1.77
C LEU A 209 35.21 1.86 1.92
N THR A 210 34.99 2.58 0.82
CA THR A 210 34.77 4.02 0.87
C THR A 210 33.31 4.33 1.19
N MET A 211 33.03 5.54 1.66
CA MET A 211 31.64 5.97 1.90
C MET A 211 30.76 5.92 0.65
N MET A 212 31.36 5.99 -0.55
CA MET A 212 30.66 5.87 -1.83
C MET A 212 29.90 4.55 -1.93
N PHE A 213 30.36 3.47 -1.29
CA PHE A 213 29.67 2.18 -1.31
C PHE A 213 28.26 2.28 -0.72
N MET A 214 28.13 2.90 0.46
CA MET A 214 26.83 3.10 1.11
C MET A 214 25.97 4.09 0.32
N SER A 215 26.55 5.22 -0.09
CA SER A 215 25.83 6.26 -0.83
C SER A 215 25.30 5.77 -2.17
N TRP A 216 26.08 4.97 -2.91
CA TRP A 216 25.63 4.37 -4.17
C TRP A 216 24.51 3.35 -3.95
N GLY A 217 24.57 2.57 -2.86
CA GLY A 217 23.49 1.68 -2.47
C GLY A 217 22.16 2.41 -2.28
N GLN A 218 22.19 3.54 -1.55
CA GLN A 218 20.99 4.37 -1.36
C GLN A 218 20.51 5.01 -2.67
N PHE A 219 21.44 5.54 -3.49
CA PHE A 219 21.10 6.13 -4.78
C PHE A 219 20.43 5.11 -5.72
N LEU A 220 20.87 3.86 -5.68
CA LEU A 220 20.28 2.79 -6.48
C LEU A 220 18.93 2.31 -5.93
N ASP A 221 18.78 2.15 -4.61
CA ASP A 221 17.50 1.82 -3.97
C ASP A 221 16.40 2.78 -4.42
N HIS A 222 16.73 4.08 -4.41
CA HIS A 222 15.84 5.16 -4.84
C HIS A 222 15.52 5.15 -6.35
N ASP A 223 16.18 4.33 -7.16
CA ASP A 223 15.86 4.18 -8.59
C ASP A 223 14.77 3.15 -8.85
N PHE A 224 14.67 2.11 -8.02
CA PHE A 224 13.79 0.97 -8.31
C PHE A 224 12.68 0.73 -7.28
N ILE A 225 12.72 1.40 -6.12
CA ILE A 225 11.71 1.24 -5.08
C ILE A 225 11.45 2.54 -4.32
N GLY A 226 10.17 2.85 -4.14
CA GLY A 226 9.74 3.83 -3.14
C GLY A 226 8.35 3.48 -2.67
N THR A 227 8.23 3.29 -1.36
CA THR A 227 7.00 2.79 -0.74
C THR A 227 6.27 3.95 -0.04
N PRO A 228 5.24 4.55 -0.66
CA PRO A 228 4.51 5.63 0.00
C PRO A 228 3.81 5.13 1.28
N VAL A 229 3.64 6.00 2.25
CA VAL A 229 2.88 5.74 3.49
C VAL A 229 1.54 6.42 3.45
N ASN A 230 0.57 5.95 4.22
CA ASN A 230 -0.71 6.65 4.33
C ASN A 230 -0.51 8.10 4.78
N LYS A 231 -1.31 9.00 4.21
CA LYS A 231 -1.37 10.42 4.61
C LYS A 231 -2.80 10.77 5.01
N GLY A 232 -2.92 11.73 5.92
CA GLY A 232 -4.20 12.26 6.37
C GLY A 232 -4.84 13.16 5.31
N PHE A 233 -5.82 13.95 5.74
CA PHE A 233 -6.46 14.94 4.88
C PHE A 233 -5.45 15.99 4.40
N ASN A 234 -5.49 16.38 3.12
CA ASN A 234 -4.54 17.33 2.51
C ASN A 234 -3.05 16.95 2.68
N ASP A 235 -2.71 15.66 2.51
CA ASP A 235 -1.34 15.15 2.66
C ASP A 235 -0.72 15.38 4.06
N SER A 236 -1.53 15.61 5.09
CA SER A 236 -1.04 15.79 6.45
C SER A 236 -0.39 14.51 6.99
N THR A 237 0.46 14.68 8.00
CA THR A 237 0.92 13.56 8.83
C THR A 237 -0.25 12.95 9.58
N ILE A 238 -0.16 11.66 9.94
CA ILE A 238 -1.17 10.96 10.74
C ILE A 238 -0.55 10.69 12.10
N THR A 239 -1.18 11.22 13.15
CA THR A 239 -0.82 10.92 14.54
C THR A 239 -1.35 9.52 14.91
N CYS A 240 -0.47 8.66 15.41
CA CYS A 240 -0.77 7.30 15.84
C CYS A 240 -0.47 7.07 17.33
N CYS A 241 0.32 7.93 17.96
CA CYS A 241 0.56 7.94 19.38
C CYS A 241 -0.47 8.76 20.16
N ASN A 242 -0.59 8.48 21.47
CA ASN A 242 -1.43 9.24 22.42
C ASN A 242 -2.91 9.36 22.01
N LEU A 243 -3.41 8.41 21.23
CA LEU A 243 -4.82 8.30 20.87
C LEU A 243 -5.59 7.48 21.90
N SER A 244 -6.90 7.73 22.02
CA SER A 244 -7.78 6.80 22.73
C SER A 244 -7.75 5.42 22.07
N SER A 245 -7.96 4.35 22.85
CA SER A 245 -8.00 2.99 22.32
C SER A 245 -9.02 2.80 21.20
N THR A 246 -10.16 3.51 21.26
CA THR A 246 -11.19 3.47 20.22
C THR A 246 -10.71 4.13 18.93
N THR A 247 -10.09 5.31 19.03
CA THR A 247 -9.53 6.02 17.87
C THR A 247 -8.39 5.25 17.22
N LEU A 248 -7.49 4.70 18.04
CA LEU A 248 -6.37 3.90 17.53
C LEU A 248 -6.88 2.69 16.74
N LYS A 249 -7.84 1.94 17.27
CA LYS A 249 -8.46 0.79 16.56
C LYS A 249 -9.06 1.18 15.21
N LEU A 250 -9.68 2.35 15.10
CA LEU A 250 -10.20 2.85 13.82
C LEU A 250 -9.07 3.11 12.81
N ARG A 251 -7.98 3.72 13.26
CA ARG A 251 -6.81 4.02 12.42
C ARG A 251 -5.93 2.81 12.11
N GLU A 252 -5.88 1.79 12.96
CA GLU A 252 -5.02 0.59 12.79
C GLU A 252 -5.31 -0.18 11.50
N PHE A 253 -6.59 -0.23 11.10
CA PHE A 253 -6.98 -0.91 9.87
C PHE A 253 -6.31 -0.28 8.64
N CYS A 254 -6.28 1.04 8.57
CA CYS A 254 -5.84 1.79 7.38
C CYS A 254 -4.37 2.21 7.48
N SER A 255 -4.00 2.83 8.60
CA SER A 255 -2.91 3.80 8.66
C SER A 255 -1.97 3.64 9.84
N CYS A 256 -2.43 3.29 11.04
CA CYS A 256 -1.56 3.32 12.23
C CYS A 256 -0.99 1.95 12.60
N PHE A 257 0.26 1.94 13.06
CA PHE A 257 0.85 0.79 13.76
C PHE A 257 2.01 1.27 14.67
N PRO A 258 1.70 2.03 15.74
CA PRO A 258 2.71 2.70 16.55
C PRO A 258 3.68 1.71 17.20
N ILE A 259 4.96 2.08 17.27
CA ILE A 259 5.99 1.22 17.85
C ILE A 259 6.00 1.44 19.36
N ARG A 260 5.66 0.41 20.14
CA ARG A 260 5.69 0.46 21.60
C ARG A 260 7.14 0.64 22.11
N ILE A 261 7.34 1.62 22.98
CA ILE A 261 8.60 1.81 23.71
C ILE A 261 8.56 0.90 24.96
N PRO A 262 9.57 0.05 25.17
CA PRO A 262 9.64 -0.80 26.36
C PRO A 262 9.86 0.05 27.63
N ASP A 263 9.44 -0.46 28.78
CA ASP A 263 9.76 0.19 30.05
C ASP A 263 11.28 0.16 30.30
N GLY A 264 11.82 1.26 30.84
CA GLY A 264 13.27 1.41 31.05
C GLY A 264 14.07 1.78 29.80
N ASP A 265 13.44 2.21 28.70
CA ASP A 265 14.15 2.81 27.57
C ASP A 265 14.97 4.03 28.02
N THR A 266 16.25 4.05 27.69
CA THR A 266 17.19 5.07 28.16
C THR A 266 17.20 6.33 27.30
N PHE A 267 16.62 6.28 26.09
CA PHE A 267 16.65 7.38 25.14
C PHE A 267 15.29 8.05 25.00
N PHE A 268 14.20 7.28 24.93
CA PHE A 268 12.85 7.81 24.78
C PHE A 268 12.07 7.73 26.09
N SER A 269 11.51 8.86 26.54
CA SER A 269 10.66 8.94 27.74
C SER A 269 9.18 8.62 27.48
N GLY A 270 8.75 8.60 26.21
CA GLY A 270 7.38 8.30 25.81
C GLY A 270 7.02 6.82 25.86
N LYS A 271 5.76 6.48 25.58
CA LYS A 271 5.28 5.09 25.50
C LYS A 271 5.20 4.52 24.08
N CYS A 272 5.30 5.37 23.06
CA CYS A 272 5.30 4.93 21.67
C CYS A 272 6.07 5.88 20.76
N LEU A 273 6.49 5.35 19.60
CA LEU A 273 6.99 6.10 18.47
C LEU A 273 5.96 6.11 17.35
N GLU A 274 5.83 7.24 16.67
CA GLU A 274 4.93 7.41 15.54
C GLU A 274 5.31 6.49 14.38
N PHE A 275 4.35 5.69 13.92
CA PHE A 275 4.57 4.81 12.78
C PHE A 275 3.27 4.64 11.98
N VAL A 276 3.35 5.13 10.74
CA VAL A 276 2.26 5.08 9.77
C VAL A 276 2.57 4.01 8.74
N ARG A 277 1.61 3.12 8.53
CA ARG A 277 1.69 1.99 7.61
C ARG A 277 1.81 2.49 6.16
N SER A 278 2.54 1.73 5.35
CA SER A 278 2.62 1.90 3.90
C SER A 278 1.22 1.93 3.25
N ALA A 279 1.03 2.78 2.25
CA ALA A 279 -0.19 2.85 1.46
C ALA A 279 -0.44 1.51 0.73
N ALA A 280 -1.70 1.10 0.68
CA ALA A 280 -2.11 -0.17 0.08
C ALA A 280 -2.24 -0.05 -1.45
N ALA A 281 -1.73 -1.04 -2.16
CA ALA A 281 -1.89 -1.16 -3.62
C ALA A 281 -3.11 -2.03 -3.94
N PRO A 282 -3.97 -1.60 -4.88
CA PRO A 282 -5.00 -2.48 -5.44
C PRO A 282 -4.34 -3.47 -6.40
N GLU A 283 -4.76 -4.72 -6.32
CA GLU A 283 -4.33 -5.77 -7.26
C GLU A 283 -5.01 -5.66 -8.62
N ASP A 284 -4.33 -6.22 -9.63
CA ASP A 284 -4.91 -6.41 -10.95
C ASP A 284 -5.96 -7.53 -10.91
N GLY A 285 -7.01 -7.43 -11.74
CA GLY A 285 -8.00 -8.51 -11.88
C GLY A 285 -9.05 -8.63 -10.77
N CYS A 286 -9.09 -7.67 -9.83
CA CYS A 286 -10.12 -7.59 -8.78
C CYS A 286 -10.18 -8.81 -7.86
N VAL A 287 -9.06 -9.51 -7.67
CA VAL A 287 -9.03 -10.72 -6.85
C VAL A 287 -9.05 -10.34 -5.37
N PRO A 288 -9.85 -11.02 -4.52
CA PRO A 288 -9.96 -10.71 -3.11
C PRO A 288 -8.74 -11.13 -2.29
N ASP A 289 -7.64 -10.40 -2.42
CA ASP A 289 -6.36 -10.79 -1.85
C ASP A 289 -5.96 -10.06 -0.55
N TRP A 290 -4.78 -10.39 -0.02
CA TRP A 290 -4.13 -9.70 1.08
C TRP A 290 -3.62 -8.29 0.71
N ARG A 291 -3.25 -7.50 1.72
CA ARG A 291 -2.69 -6.16 1.54
C ARG A 291 -1.36 -6.24 0.78
N ASN A 292 -1.26 -5.49 -0.31
CA ASN A 292 0.01 -5.21 -0.99
C ASN A 292 0.38 -3.74 -0.84
N GLN A 293 1.67 -3.42 -1.01
CA GLN A 293 2.21 -2.07 -0.87
C GLN A 293 2.48 -1.49 -2.26
N ILE A 294 2.26 -0.18 -2.42
CA ILE A 294 2.54 0.51 -3.68
C ILE A 294 4.06 0.63 -3.87
N ASN A 295 4.55 0.40 -5.09
CA ASN A 295 5.81 0.98 -5.54
C ASN A 295 5.48 2.23 -6.37
N GLN A 296 5.95 3.42 -5.96
CA GLN A 296 5.77 4.67 -6.72
C GLN A 296 6.93 4.98 -7.68
N HIS A 297 7.94 4.10 -7.75
CA HIS A 297 9.02 4.16 -8.74
C HIS A 297 8.88 3.05 -9.80
N THR A 298 9.63 3.17 -10.89
CA THR A 298 9.80 2.04 -11.82
C THR A 298 10.62 0.95 -11.09
N SER A 299 10.59 -0.30 -11.54
CA SER A 299 11.43 -1.37 -10.94
C SER A 299 12.70 -1.64 -11.75
N PHE A 300 13.02 -0.75 -12.68
CA PHE A 300 14.20 -0.86 -13.54
C PHE A 300 15.29 0.05 -13.00
N ILE A 301 16.54 -0.31 -13.26
CA ILE A 301 17.66 0.62 -13.10
C ILE A 301 17.69 1.47 -14.36
N ASP A 302 16.93 2.57 -14.37
CA ASP A 302 16.71 3.40 -15.56
C ASP A 302 16.94 4.90 -15.34
N GLY A 303 17.45 5.27 -14.15
CA GLY A 303 17.73 6.67 -13.84
C GLY A 303 16.50 7.43 -13.38
N SER A 304 15.41 6.76 -12.98
CA SER A 304 14.19 7.39 -12.45
C SER A 304 14.47 8.26 -11.23
N MET A 305 15.47 7.97 -10.41
CA MET A 305 15.93 8.86 -9.33
C MET A 305 16.42 10.23 -9.85
N VAL A 306 16.83 10.31 -11.12
CA VAL A 306 17.24 11.56 -11.81
C VAL A 306 16.12 12.12 -12.68
N TYR A 307 15.43 11.26 -13.44
CA TYR A 307 14.48 11.66 -14.49
C TYR A 307 13.01 11.68 -14.04
N GLY A 308 12.72 11.17 -12.84
CA GLY A 308 11.37 11.00 -12.31
C GLY A 308 10.68 9.75 -12.83
N ALA A 309 9.88 9.11 -11.97
CA ALA A 309 9.13 7.90 -12.29
C ALA A 309 7.77 8.17 -12.97
N THR A 310 7.45 9.43 -13.29
CA THR A 310 6.21 9.79 -13.98
C THR A 310 6.46 10.73 -15.15
N ALA A 311 5.57 10.69 -16.15
CA ALA A 311 5.66 11.61 -17.27
C ALA A 311 5.49 13.08 -16.84
N LYS A 312 4.83 13.35 -15.71
CA LYS A 312 4.67 14.69 -15.16
C LYS A 312 5.99 15.18 -14.57
N ASP A 313 6.64 14.35 -13.75
CA ASP A 313 7.89 14.71 -13.07
C ASP A 313 9.04 14.83 -14.08
N ALA A 314 9.13 13.89 -15.02
CA ALA A 314 10.08 13.96 -16.13
C ALA A 314 9.94 15.23 -16.98
N ARG A 315 8.73 15.79 -17.12
CA ARG A 315 8.54 17.11 -17.77
C ARG A 315 8.92 18.25 -16.84
N ASN A 316 8.55 18.17 -15.57
CA ASN A 316 8.82 19.22 -14.59
C ASN A 316 10.31 19.40 -14.30
N LEU A 317 11.11 18.34 -14.40
CA LEU A 317 12.56 18.35 -14.21
C LEU A 317 13.34 18.83 -15.45
N ARG A 318 12.70 18.89 -16.62
CA ARG A 318 13.36 19.35 -17.86
C ARG A 318 13.29 20.86 -18.02
N ALA A 319 14.39 21.47 -18.48
CA ALA A 319 14.44 22.89 -18.80
C ALA A 319 13.55 23.26 -20.00
N GLY A 320 13.19 22.27 -20.84
CA GLY A 320 12.40 22.49 -22.06
C GLY A 320 13.21 23.03 -23.24
N TYR A 321 14.49 23.36 -23.03
CA TYR A 321 15.42 23.87 -24.04
C TYR A 321 16.68 23.00 -24.13
N LYS A 322 17.20 22.78 -25.35
CA LYS A 322 18.42 22.00 -25.65
C LYS A 322 18.48 20.56 -25.10
N GLY A 323 17.37 20.02 -24.59
CA GLY A 323 17.35 18.69 -23.97
C GLY A 323 17.94 18.64 -22.55
N LEU A 324 18.12 19.79 -21.90
CA LEU A 324 18.70 19.89 -20.56
C LEU A 324 17.68 19.63 -19.44
N LEU A 325 18.20 19.26 -18.27
CA LEU A 325 17.48 19.32 -16.99
C LEU A 325 17.51 20.75 -16.43
N LYS A 326 16.56 21.06 -15.55
CA LYS A 326 16.56 22.30 -14.80
C LYS A 326 17.67 22.29 -13.76
N VAL A 327 18.28 23.44 -13.57
CA VAL A 327 19.24 23.74 -12.51
C VAL A 327 18.93 25.15 -11.98
N THR A 328 19.42 25.46 -10.80
CA THR A 328 19.50 26.83 -10.27
C THR A 328 20.67 27.59 -10.92
N ASP A 329 20.75 28.90 -10.69
CA ASP A 329 21.78 29.77 -11.29
C ASP A 329 23.22 29.39 -10.86
N ASP A 330 23.37 28.78 -9.69
CA ASP A 330 24.63 28.23 -9.16
C ASP A 330 24.92 26.78 -9.64
N GLY A 331 24.09 26.22 -10.52
CA GLY A 331 24.27 24.89 -11.10
C GLY A 331 23.79 23.74 -10.19
N MET A 332 23.10 24.04 -9.09
CA MET A 332 22.53 23.04 -8.19
C MET A 332 21.18 22.51 -8.70
N LEU A 333 20.66 21.48 -8.02
CA LEU A 333 19.32 20.97 -8.30
C LEU A 333 18.25 22.04 -8.00
N PRO A 334 17.12 22.06 -8.74
CA PRO A 334 16.04 23.01 -8.49
C PRO A 334 15.45 22.89 -7.08
N GLN A 335 14.84 23.97 -6.58
CA GLN A 335 14.11 23.95 -5.32
C GLN A 335 12.80 23.14 -5.42
N ALA A 336 12.54 22.27 -4.44
CA ALA A 336 11.26 21.58 -4.27
C ALA A 336 10.17 22.52 -3.76
N LYS A 337 8.94 22.32 -4.27
CA LYS A 337 7.76 23.12 -3.86
C LYS A 337 7.19 22.72 -2.50
N LYS A 338 7.50 21.52 -2.00
CA LYS A 338 7.05 20.99 -0.71
C LYS A 338 8.27 20.86 0.22
N SER A 339 8.10 21.20 1.51
CA SER A 339 9.14 21.07 2.53
C SER A 339 9.03 19.75 3.29
N ASP A 340 9.40 18.65 2.62
CA ASP A 340 9.51 17.34 3.28
C ASP A 340 10.83 17.22 4.08
N CYS A 341 11.79 18.12 3.85
CA CYS A 341 13.03 18.23 4.59
C CYS A 341 12.91 19.07 5.87
N VAL A 342 13.90 18.94 6.74
CA VAL A 342 14.04 19.79 7.93
C VAL A 342 14.72 21.10 7.50
N VAL A 343 13.97 22.19 7.56
CA VAL A 343 14.45 23.55 7.27
C VAL A 343 14.67 24.25 8.61
N GLN A 344 15.92 24.58 8.92
CA GLN A 344 16.32 25.33 10.11
C GLN A 344 16.55 26.81 9.79
N LYS A 345 16.96 27.13 8.55
CA LYS A 345 17.22 28.49 8.09
C LYS A 345 16.34 28.85 6.88
N PRO A 346 15.96 30.13 6.70
CA PRO A 346 15.17 30.55 5.54
C PRO A 346 15.82 30.26 4.18
N SER A 347 17.14 30.13 4.14
CA SER A 347 17.89 29.79 2.93
C SER A 347 17.91 28.30 2.59
N GLU A 348 17.45 27.44 3.51
CA GLU A 348 17.44 25.99 3.30
C GLU A 348 16.16 25.56 2.59
N TYR A 349 16.31 24.64 1.66
CA TYR A 349 15.21 24.05 0.93
C TYR A 349 15.59 22.64 0.48
N CYS A 350 14.58 21.82 0.19
CA CYS A 350 14.81 20.50 -0.35
C CYS A 350 15.05 20.62 -1.85
N PHE A 351 15.96 19.81 -2.39
CA PHE A 351 16.13 19.71 -3.83
C PHE A 351 14.96 18.96 -4.48
N HIS A 352 14.63 19.37 -5.69
CA HIS A 352 13.70 18.66 -6.56
C HIS A 352 14.49 17.81 -7.55
N ALA A 353 14.43 16.50 -7.35
CA ALA A 353 14.97 15.49 -8.26
C ALA A 353 13.87 14.54 -8.70
N GLY A 354 14.24 13.41 -9.32
CA GLY A 354 13.31 12.34 -9.67
C GLY A 354 12.79 11.56 -8.47
N MET A 355 13.47 11.67 -7.33
CA MET A 355 13.09 11.19 -5.99
C MET A 355 13.65 12.12 -4.92
#